data_AF-A0A6M3IHQ0-F1
#
_entry.id   AF-A0A6M3IHQ0-F1
#
_cell.length_a   1.000
_cell.length_b   1.000
_cell.length_c   1.000
_cell.angle_alpha   90.00
_cell.angle_beta   90.00
_cell.angle_gamma   90.00
#
_symmetry.space_group_name_H-M   'P 1'
#
loop_
_entity.id
_entity.type
_entity.pdbx_description
1 polymer ?
#
loop_
_entity_poly.entity_id
_entity_poly.type
_entity_poly.pdbx_seq_one_letter_code
_entity_poly.pdbx_strand_id
1 'polypeptide(L)' 'MESSEYKEVSKFTTLRVLKTKRNKIRRIAEKGGLRIESLTDVVLRLGLETYKSQEEK' A
#
# COMPACT_ATOMS: atom_id res chain seq x y z
N MET A 1 -20.74 -19.82 23.87
CA MET A 1 -19.88 -20.36 22.81
C MET A 1 -20.49 -19.85 21.52
N GLU A 2 -20.05 -18.66 21.07
CA GLU A 2 -19.13 -18.48 19.92
C GLU A 2 -19.74 -19.11 18.65
N SER A 3 -19.98 -18.39 17.57
CA SER A 3 -18.94 -17.67 16.84
C SER A 3 -19.50 -16.62 15.85
N SER A 4 -18.85 -15.45 15.89
CA SER A 4 -18.37 -14.70 14.72
C SER A 4 -19.38 -13.93 13.86
N GLU A 5 -19.78 -12.75 14.36
CA GLU A 5 -19.91 -11.58 13.49
C GLU A 5 -18.55 -11.31 12.83
N TYR A 6 -18.33 -11.84 11.63
CA TYR A 6 -17.29 -11.34 10.75
C TYR A 6 -17.72 -9.93 10.33
N LYS A 7 -17.31 -8.92 11.11
CA LYS A 7 -17.35 -7.52 10.67
C LYS A 7 -16.65 -7.46 9.32
N GLU A 8 -17.37 -7.09 8.26
CA GLU A 8 -16.76 -6.78 6.96
C GLU A 8 -15.65 -5.76 7.19
N VAL A 9 -14.41 -6.24 7.15
CA VAL A 9 -13.24 -5.37 7.26
C VAL A 9 -13.18 -4.61 5.94
N SER A 10 -13.28 -3.28 6.02
CA SER A 10 -13.09 -2.39 4.87
C SER A 10 -11.89 -2.84 4.04
N LYS A 11 -12.06 -2.97 2.72
CA LYS A 11 -10.98 -3.32 1.78
C LYS A 11 -9.82 -2.32 1.81
N PHE A 12 -10.03 -1.13 2.37
CA PHE A 12 -9.05 -0.06 2.45
C PHE A 12 -8.71 0.28 3.90
N THR A 13 -7.43 0.57 4.12
CA THR A 13 -6.89 1.07 5.39
C THR A 13 -6.10 2.35 5.18
N THR A 14 -5.96 3.15 6.22
CA THR A 14 -5.17 4.39 6.19
C THR A 14 -3.71 4.11 6.55
N LEU A 15 -2.77 4.47 5.68
CA LEU A 15 -1.34 4.36 5.95
C LEU A 15 -0.77 5.72 6.38
N ARG A 16 0.01 5.72 7.49
CA ARG A 16 0.79 6.89 7.87
C ARG A 16 2.04 6.97 7.00
N VAL A 17 2.14 8.02 6.19
CA VAL A 17 3.27 8.27 5.29
C VAL A 17 3.71 9.73 5.36
N LEU A 18 5.01 9.98 5.19
CA LEU A 18 5.55 11.33 5.13
C LEU A 18 4.92 12.10 3.97
N LYS A 19 4.60 13.39 4.20
CA LYS A 19 4.00 14.29 3.21
C LYS A 19 4.79 14.33 1.90
N THR A 20 6.12 14.34 1.99
CA THR A 20 7.04 14.33 0.84
C THR A 20 6.90 13.06 0.00
N LYS A 21 6.89 11.88 0.63
CA LYS A 21 6.72 10.59 -0.05
C LYS A 21 5.33 10.47 -0.69
N ARG A 22 4.27 10.84 0.04
CA ARG A 22 2.89 10.87 -0.50
C ARG A 22 2.78 11.77 -1.72
N ASN A 23 3.37 12.96 -1.67
CA ASN A 23 3.35 13.90 -2.79
C ASN A 23 4.14 13.35 -4.00
N LYS A 24 5.25 12.65 -3.76
CA LYS A 24 6.01 11.96 -4.83
C LYS A 24 5.17 10.87 -5.50
N ILE A 25 4.52 10.02 -4.71
CA ILE A 25 3.61 8.97 -5.22
C ILE A 25 2.50 9.61 -6.05
N ARG A 26 1.83 10.65 -5.53
CA ARG A 26 0.77 11.35 -6.26
C ARG A 26 1.25 11.87 -7.62
N ARG A 27 2.38 12.58 -7.68
CA ARG A 27 2.92 13.12 -8.93
C ARG A 27 3.24 12.04 -9.96
N ILE A 28 3.75 10.89 -9.52
CA ILE A 28 4.06 9.77 -10.41
C ILE A 28 2.75 9.17 -10.94
N ALA A 29 1.75 9.00 -10.09
CA ALA A 29 0.44 8.49 -10.48
C ALA A 29 -0.22 9.40 -11.53
N GLU A 30 -0.23 10.72 -11.28
CA GLU A 30 -0.76 11.73 -12.20
C GLU A 30 -0.05 11.69 -13.57
N LYS A 31 1.29 11.63 -13.58
CA LYS A 31 2.06 11.55 -14.83
C LYS A 31 1.79 10.26 -15.61
N GLY A 32 1.53 9.16 -14.92
CA GLY A 32 1.23 7.87 -15.53
C GLY A 32 -0.25 7.68 -15.90
N GLY A 33 -1.13 8.65 -15.61
CA GLY A 33 -2.58 8.48 -15.76
C GLY A 33 -3.17 7.38 -14.85
N LEU A 34 -2.51 7.09 -13.73
CA LEU A 34 -2.89 6.03 -12.80
C LEU A 34 -3.63 6.60 -11.58
N ARG A 35 -4.49 5.78 -10.98
CA ARG A 35 -5.03 6.06 -9.65
C ARG A 35 -3.91 5.94 -8.62
N ILE A 36 -3.92 6.83 -7.62
CA ILE A 36 -2.92 6.83 -6.54
C ILE A 36 -2.89 5.49 -5.79
N GLU A 37 -4.05 4.85 -5.64
CA GLU A 37 -4.22 3.54 -5.01
C GLU A 37 -3.47 2.46 -5.77
N SER A 38 -3.64 2.39 -7.10
CA SER A 38 -2.98 1.41 -7.96
C SER A 38 -1.46 1.55 -7.92
N LEU A 39 -0.94 2.79 -7.93
CA LEU A 39 0.50 3.00 -7.79
C LEU A 39 0.99 2.64 -6.38
N THR A 40 0.21 2.93 -5.35
CA THR A 40 0.56 2.61 -3.96
C THR A 40 0.67 1.11 -3.76
N ASP A 41 -0.27 0.33 -4.32
CA ASP A 41 -0.24 -1.13 -4.30
C ASP A 41 1.05 -1.69 -4.93
N VAL A 42 1.39 -1.24 -6.15
CA VAL A 42 2.63 -1.65 -6.83
C VAL A 42 3.87 -1.34 -5.98
N VAL A 43 3.94 -0.15 -5.39
CA VAL A 43 5.08 0.26 -4.55
C VAL A 43 5.20 -0.60 -3.30
N LEU A 44 4.07 -0.91 -2.64
CA LEU A 44 4.08 -1.75 -1.44
C LEU A 44 4.51 -3.18 -1.77
N ARG A 45 3.97 -3.78 -2.84
CA ARG A 45 4.33 -5.13 -3.28
C ARG A 45 5.83 -5.25 -3.57
N LEU A 46 6.36 -4.36 -4.42
CA LEU A 46 7.80 -4.37 -4.75
C LEU A 46 8.69 -4.13 -3.51
N GLY A 47 8.26 -3.24 -2.60
CA GLY A 47 8.97 -2.98 -1.37
C GLY A 47 9.04 -4.19 -0.44
N LEU A 48 7.93 -4.92 -0.28
CA LEU A 48 7.86 -6.13 0.54
C LEU A 48 8.67 -7.27 -0.06
N GLU A 49 8.59 -7.49 -1.37
CA GLU A 49 9.43 -8.47 -2.08
C GLU A 49 10.92 -8.19 -1.89
N THR A 50 11.31 -6.91 -2.03
CA THR A 50 12.70 -6.47 -1.83
C THR A 50 13.18 -6.71 -0.40
N TYR A 51 12.36 -6.36 0.59
CA TYR A 51 12.71 -6.51 2.00
C TYR A 51 12.85 -7.98 2.39
N LYS A 52 11.91 -8.84 1.96
CA LYS A 52 11.98 -10.29 2.23
C LYS A 52 13.27 -10.90 1.68
N SER A 53 13.68 -10.50 0.47
CA SER A 53 14.95 -10.96 -0.12
C SER A 53 16.19 -10.55 0.68
N GLN A 54 16.10 -9.53 1.53
CA GLN A 54 17.20 -9.11 2.41
C GLN A 54 17.22 -9.88 3.73
N GLU A 55 16.06 -10.28 4.25
CA GLU A 55 15.98 -11.09 5.48
C GLU A 55 16.50 -12.53 5.30
N GLU A 56 16.47 -13.06 4.07
CA GLU A 56 16.93 -14.42 3.74
C GLU A 56 18.45 -14.49 3.38
N LYS A 57 19.19 -13.38 3.51
CA LYS A 57 20.64 -13.28 3.27
C LYS A 57 21.44 -13.17 4.56
#